data_AF-Q0U1S1-F1
#
_entry.id   AF-Q0U1S1-F1
#
_cell.length_a   1.000
_cell.length_b   1.000
_cell.length_c   1.000
_cell.angle_alpha   90.00
_cell.angle_beta   90.00
_cell.angle_gamma   90.00
#
_symmetry.space_group_name_H-M   'P 1'
#
loop_
_entity.id
_entity.type
_entity.pdbx_description
1 polymer ?
#
loop_
_entity_poly.entity_id
_entity_poly.type
_entity_poly.pdbx_seq_one_letter_code
_entity_poly.pdbx_strand_id
1 'polypeptide(L)'
;MFKATAPLQKMLRRLPLSTKQAGKEYYKGNKVGKLGTITRYGNFAPDWSAIRTYVYPQMGTKNSEVRSPGDAVRRSGGGGKDYLEAWKLSGGHDVVQEDRGPTSLNIPVPFEERPATKS
;
A
#
# COMPACT_ATOMS: atom_id res chain seq x y z
N MET A 1 -22.20 -35.21 9.01
CA MET A 1 -20.73 -34.97 9.07
C MET A 1 -20.09 -35.75 7.93
N PHE A 2 -19.60 -35.09 6.89
CA PHE A 2 -19.02 -35.77 5.72
C PHE A 2 -17.70 -36.45 6.14
N LYS A 3 -17.68 -37.79 6.12
CA LYS A 3 -16.47 -38.58 6.37
C LYS A 3 -15.85 -38.95 5.03
N ALA A 4 -14.57 -38.65 4.85
CA ALA A 4 -13.84 -39.03 3.64
C ALA A 4 -13.75 -40.57 3.54
N THR A 5 -13.92 -41.10 2.32
CA THR A 5 -13.71 -42.52 2.01
C THR A 5 -12.23 -42.90 2.22
N ALA A 6 -11.98 -44.16 2.63
CA ALA A 6 -10.66 -44.66 3.05
C ALA A 6 -9.46 -44.28 2.14
N PRO A 7 -9.54 -44.32 0.80
CA PRO A 7 -8.43 -43.87 -0.06
C PRO A 7 -8.22 -42.34 -0.02
N LEU A 8 -9.29 -41.56 0.01
CA LEU A 8 -9.25 -40.09 0.03
C LEU A 8 -8.70 -39.55 1.36
N GLN A 9 -8.96 -40.28 2.46
CA GLN A 9 -8.47 -39.92 3.79
C GLN A 9 -6.94 -39.85 3.88
N LYS A 10 -6.21 -40.70 3.14
CA LYS A 10 -4.75 -40.68 3.06
C LYS A 10 -4.21 -39.48 2.25
N MET A 11 -4.90 -39.08 1.18
CA MET A 11 -4.52 -37.92 0.36
C MET A 11 -4.79 -36.59 1.07
N LEU A 12 -5.92 -36.46 1.77
CA LEU A 12 -6.30 -35.23 2.49
C LEU A 12 -5.29 -34.85 3.59
N ARG A 13 -4.65 -35.83 4.24
CA ARG A 13 -3.59 -35.57 5.25
C ARG A 13 -2.33 -34.91 4.71
N ARG A 14 -2.11 -34.94 3.38
CA ARG A 14 -0.93 -34.33 2.74
C ARG A 14 -1.18 -32.92 2.22
N LEU A 15 -2.44 -32.49 2.17
CA LEU A 15 -2.78 -31.14 1.75
C LEU A 15 -2.45 -30.14 2.87
N PRO A 16 -2.04 -28.91 2.51
CA PRO A 16 -1.76 -27.87 3.50
C PRO A 16 -3.03 -27.54 4.29
N LEU A 17 -2.92 -27.57 5.62
CA LEU A 17 -4.05 -27.38 6.51
C LEU A 17 -4.66 -25.97 6.36
N SER A 18 -5.95 -25.91 6.06
CA SER A 18 -6.75 -24.67 6.01
C SER A 18 -7.44 -24.39 7.34
N THR A 19 -7.87 -23.15 7.54
CA THR A 19 -8.61 -22.72 8.74
C THR A 19 -9.93 -23.44 8.95
N LYS A 20 -10.51 -24.03 7.89
CA LYS A 20 -11.81 -24.73 7.95
C LYS A 20 -11.69 -26.22 8.17
N GLN A 21 -10.47 -26.76 8.09
CA GLN A 21 -10.19 -28.19 8.28
C GLN A 21 -9.72 -28.50 9.70
N ALA A 22 -9.18 -27.51 10.40
CA ALA A 22 -8.59 -27.67 11.73
C ALA A 22 -9.60 -27.37 12.85
N GLY A 23 -9.26 -27.81 14.08
CA GLY A 23 -10.02 -27.49 15.29
C GLY A 23 -9.83 -26.06 15.77
N LYS A 24 -10.36 -25.76 16.98
CA LYS A 24 -10.43 -24.40 17.55
C LYS A 24 -9.08 -23.70 17.76
N GLU A 25 -8.03 -24.47 18.08
CA GLU A 25 -6.71 -23.93 18.43
C GLU A 25 -5.85 -23.53 17.23
N TYR A 26 -6.28 -23.86 16.01
CA TYR A 26 -5.49 -23.58 14.81
C TYR A 26 -5.87 -22.24 14.20
N TYR A 27 -5.01 -21.25 14.40
CA TYR A 27 -5.08 -19.98 13.72
C TYR A 27 -4.14 -19.95 12.50
N LYS A 28 -4.65 -19.48 11.36
CA LYS A 28 -3.85 -19.22 10.16
C LYS A 28 -4.30 -17.91 9.52
N GLY A 29 -3.35 -16.98 9.34
CA GLY A 29 -3.61 -15.67 8.77
C GLY A 29 -3.66 -15.65 7.24
N ASN A 30 -4.24 -14.58 6.69
CA ASN A 30 -4.41 -14.35 5.24
C ASN A 30 -3.49 -13.26 4.68
N LYS A 31 -2.30 -13.04 5.28
CA LYS A 31 -1.33 -12.00 4.87
C LYS A 31 -1.88 -10.57 4.83
N VAL A 32 -2.83 -10.24 5.72
CA VAL A 32 -3.42 -8.88 5.82
C VAL A 32 -2.41 -7.85 6.37
N GLY A 33 -1.32 -8.32 7.00
CA GLY A 33 -0.34 -7.48 7.68
C GLY A 33 -0.69 -7.26 9.15
N LYS A 34 0.27 -6.75 9.94
CA LYS A 34 0.07 -6.39 11.34
C LYS A 34 -0.55 -4.99 11.41
N LEU A 35 -1.72 -4.87 12.02
CA LEU A 35 -2.48 -3.60 12.14
C LEU A 35 -2.52 -3.05 13.58
N GLY A 36 -1.86 -3.72 14.52
CA GLY A 36 -1.95 -3.40 15.93
C GLY A 36 -1.41 -4.53 16.80
N THR A 37 -1.81 -4.52 18.08
CA THR A 37 -1.36 -5.48 19.08
C THR A 37 -2.54 -6.02 19.88
N ILE A 38 -2.50 -7.31 20.22
CA ILE A 38 -3.48 -7.93 21.13
C ILE A 38 -2.99 -7.70 22.57
N THR A 39 -3.83 -7.08 23.38
CA THR A 39 -3.59 -6.85 24.82
C THR A 39 -3.58 -8.17 25.59
N ARG A 40 -3.03 -8.17 26.81
CA ARG A 40 -2.98 -9.36 27.67
C ARG A 40 -4.35 -10.01 27.94
N TYR A 41 -5.44 -9.24 27.83
CA TYR A 41 -6.81 -9.70 28.06
C TYR A 41 -7.52 -10.14 26.77
N GLY A 42 -6.81 -10.22 25.65
CA GLY A 42 -7.37 -10.64 24.36
C GLY A 42 -8.04 -9.52 23.55
N ASN A 43 -8.14 -8.29 24.08
CA ASN A 43 -8.66 -7.15 23.31
C ASN A 43 -7.64 -6.70 22.25
N PHE A 44 -8.12 -6.29 21.08
CA PHE A 44 -7.26 -5.77 20.01
C PHE A 44 -7.13 -4.25 20.10
N ALA A 45 -5.90 -3.74 20.12
CA ALA A 45 -5.57 -2.32 20.07
C ALA A 45 -4.97 -1.96 18.69
N PRO A 46 -5.66 -1.14 17.87
CA PRO A 46 -5.18 -0.75 16.54
C PRO A 46 -4.04 0.27 16.62
N ASP A 47 -3.06 0.14 15.71
CA ASP A 47 -1.99 1.11 15.49
C ASP A 47 -2.26 1.90 14.21
N TRP A 48 -2.62 3.18 14.37
CA TRP A 48 -2.99 4.06 13.25
C TRP A 48 -1.83 4.33 12.28
N SER A 49 -0.58 4.21 12.73
CA SER A 49 0.59 4.38 11.85
C SER A 49 0.75 3.24 10.84
N ALA A 50 0.24 2.05 11.17
CA ALA A 50 0.32 0.85 10.32
C ALA A 50 -0.92 0.68 9.42
N ILE A 51 -1.99 1.44 9.67
CA ILE A 51 -3.23 1.37 8.89
C ILE A 51 -3.04 2.11 7.56
N ARG A 52 -3.11 1.34 6.46
CA ARG A 52 -3.01 1.87 5.10
C ARG A 52 -4.27 2.66 4.75
N THR A 53 -4.10 3.89 4.27
CA THR A 53 -5.15 4.72 3.70
C THR A 53 -5.03 4.77 2.19
N TYR A 54 -6.16 4.91 1.50
CA TYR A 54 -6.20 5.14 0.05
C TYR A 54 -6.63 6.58 -0.18
N VAL A 55 -5.68 7.43 -0.56
CA VAL A 55 -5.94 8.85 -0.80
C VAL A 55 -6.68 9.02 -2.12
N TYR A 56 -7.88 9.57 -2.04
CA TYR A 56 -8.71 9.86 -3.20
C TYR A 56 -8.51 11.34 -3.63
N PRO A 57 -8.37 11.64 -4.94
CA PRO A 57 -8.15 13.01 -5.39
C PRO A 57 -9.35 13.91 -5.05
N GLN A 58 -9.08 15.12 -4.57
CA GLN A 58 -10.12 16.07 -4.15
C GLN A 58 -11.09 16.43 -5.30
N MET A 59 -10.56 16.57 -6.52
CA MET A 59 -11.34 16.87 -7.73
C MET A 59 -12.05 15.63 -8.32
N GLY A 60 -11.91 14.47 -7.68
CA GLY A 60 -12.47 13.20 -8.14
C GLY A 60 -11.86 12.69 -9.45
N THR A 61 -12.52 11.69 -10.04
CA THR A 61 -12.06 11.00 -11.27
C THR A 61 -12.89 11.35 -12.51
N LYS A 62 -13.97 12.13 -12.35
CA LYS A 62 -14.90 12.44 -13.46
C LYS A 62 -14.33 13.47 -14.44
N ASN A 63 -13.43 14.33 -13.97
CA ASN A 63 -12.84 15.40 -14.76
C ASN A 63 -11.43 15.04 -15.27
N SER A 64 -10.97 13.80 -15.08
CA SER A 64 -9.71 13.36 -15.67
C SER A 64 -9.93 12.98 -17.13
N GLU A 65 -9.31 13.70 -18.05
CA GLU A 65 -9.30 13.37 -19.48
C GLU A 65 -8.57 12.05 -19.78
N VAL A 66 -7.79 11.55 -18.81
CA VAL A 66 -7.05 10.30 -18.89
C VAL A 66 -8.00 9.11 -18.73
N ARG A 67 -8.42 8.54 -19.86
CA ARG A 67 -9.03 7.20 -19.92
C ARG A 67 -7.94 6.13 -19.86
N SER A 68 -8.27 4.92 -19.37
CA SER A 68 -7.35 3.77 -19.43
C SER A 68 -6.78 3.66 -20.85
N PRO A 69 -5.46 3.85 -21.04
CA PRO A 69 -4.89 3.81 -22.38
C PRO A 69 -5.04 2.38 -22.91
N GLY A 70 -5.60 2.25 -24.12
CA GLY A 70 -5.41 1.03 -24.92
C GLY A 70 -3.92 0.87 -25.29
N ASP A 71 -3.58 -0.30 -25.85
CA ASP A 71 -2.24 -0.75 -26.27
C ASP A 71 -1.10 0.24 -26.00
N ALA A 72 -0.49 0.06 -24.83
CA ALA A 72 0.63 0.87 -24.39
C ALA A 72 1.80 0.75 -25.36
N VAL A 73 2.06 1.81 -26.12
CA VAL A 73 3.34 1.99 -26.81
C VAL A 73 4.43 1.87 -25.76
N ARG A 74 5.34 0.90 -25.93
CA ARG A 74 6.50 0.72 -25.06
C ARG A 74 7.36 1.98 -25.12
N ARG A 75 7.17 2.89 -24.17
CA ARG A 75 8.08 4.01 -23.97
C ARG A 75 9.39 3.42 -23.44
N SER A 76 10.50 3.68 -24.14
CA SER A 76 11.82 3.48 -23.55
C SER A 76 11.87 4.36 -22.31
N GLY A 77 11.96 3.77 -21.12
CA GLY A 77 12.02 4.53 -19.87
C GLY A 77 13.20 5.50 -19.95
N GLY A 78 12.94 6.80 -19.81
CA GLY A 78 13.99 7.82 -19.80
C GLY A 78 14.98 7.54 -18.68
N GLY A 79 16.27 7.62 -18.99
CA GLY A 79 17.32 7.42 -18.00
C GLY A 79 17.34 8.56 -16.97
N GLY A 80 18.02 8.34 -15.84
CA GLY A 80 18.18 9.39 -14.82
C GLY A 80 18.88 10.66 -15.35
N LYS A 81 19.75 10.51 -16.37
CA LYS A 81 20.39 11.65 -17.04
C LYS A 81 19.37 12.48 -17.83
N ASP A 82 18.52 11.81 -18.60
CA ASP A 82 17.47 12.47 -19.39
C ASP A 82 16.49 13.22 -18.48
N TYR A 83 16.17 12.66 -17.31
CA TYR A 83 15.39 13.36 -16.28
C TYR A 83 16.09 14.63 -15.77
N LEU A 84 17.38 14.55 -15.42
CA LEU A 84 18.14 15.70 -14.93
C LEU A 84 18.29 16.79 -15.99
N GLU A 85 18.48 16.42 -17.25
CA GLU A 85 18.52 17.38 -18.37
C GLU A 85 17.16 18.05 -18.57
N ALA A 86 16.07 17.28 -18.56
CA ALA A 86 14.72 17.82 -18.66
C ALA A 86 14.38 18.77 -17.49
N TRP A 87 14.76 18.42 -16.26
CA TRP A 87 14.57 19.27 -15.07
C TRP A 87 15.37 20.57 -15.15
N LYS A 88 16.62 20.50 -15.62
CA LYS A 88 17.44 21.70 -15.86
C LYS A 88 16.85 22.58 -16.95
N LEU A 89 16.36 21.99 -18.05
CA LEU A 89 15.69 22.71 -19.12
C LEU A 89 14.38 23.36 -18.66
N SER A 90 13.64 22.72 -17.74
CA SER A 90 12.42 23.30 -17.15
C SER A 90 12.68 24.38 -16.10
N GLY A 91 13.94 24.80 -15.91
CA GLY A 91 14.30 25.94 -15.06
C GLY A 91 15.09 25.58 -13.81
N GLY A 92 15.42 24.31 -13.58
CA GLY A 92 16.35 23.88 -12.51
C GLY A 92 15.91 24.26 -11.09
N HIS A 93 14.62 24.49 -10.89
CA HIS A 93 14.00 24.75 -9.60
C HIS A 93 12.66 24.04 -9.53
N ASP A 94 12.28 23.59 -8.34
CA ASP A 94 10.98 22.98 -8.14
C ASP A 94 9.92 24.08 -8.01
N VAL A 95 8.86 23.98 -8.81
CA VAL A 95 7.71 24.86 -8.69
C VAL A 95 6.90 24.40 -7.47
N VAL A 96 7.17 25.01 -6.32
CA VAL A 96 6.36 24.80 -5.12
C VAL A 96 5.03 25.50 -5.33
N GLN A 97 3.97 24.73 -5.62
CA GLN A 97 2.62 25.27 -5.54
C GLN A 97 2.31 25.60 -4.08
N GLU A 98 2.29 26.88 -3.75
CA GLU A 98 1.70 27.37 -2.50
C GLU A 98 0.18 27.20 -2.58
N ASP A 99 -0.31 26.00 -2.26
CA ASP A 99 -1.74 25.76 -2.13
C ASP A 99 -2.28 26.58 -0.96
N ARG A 100 -2.79 27.79 -1.24
CA ARG A 100 -3.59 28.62 -0.31
C ARG A 100 -4.99 28.04 -0.10
N GLY A 101 -5.09 26.74 0.10
CA GLY A 101 -6.32 26.04 0.48
C GLY A 101 -6.43 25.90 2.00
N PRO A 102 -7.64 25.74 2.56
CA PRO A 102 -7.79 25.43 3.98
C PRO A 102 -7.05 24.12 4.25
N THR A 103 -6.06 24.19 5.15
CA THR A 103 -5.20 23.11 5.64
C THR A 103 -5.95 21.78 5.65
N SER A 104 -5.69 20.95 4.64
CA SER A 104 -6.29 19.62 4.60
C SER A 104 -5.64 18.78 5.71
N LEU A 105 -6.47 18.24 6.60
CA LEU A 105 -6.10 17.65 7.89
C LEU A 105 -5.24 16.38 7.81
N ASN A 106 -4.73 15.99 6.63
CA ASN A 106 -4.06 14.70 6.48
C ASN A 106 -3.07 14.64 5.31
N ILE A 107 -2.34 15.73 5.03
CA ILE A 107 -1.17 15.67 4.15
C ILE A 107 0.07 15.61 5.06
N PRO A 108 0.97 14.61 4.92
CA PRO A 108 2.24 14.64 5.61
C PRO A 108 3.02 15.88 5.18
N VAL A 109 3.61 16.58 6.14
CA VAL A 109 4.41 17.80 5.87
C VAL A 109 5.41 17.47 4.75
N PRO A 110 5.44 18.26 3.65
CA PRO A 110 6.44 18.10 2.61
C PRO A 110 7.84 18.02 3.23
N PHE A 111 8.65 17.07 2.77
CA PHE A 111 10.01 16.96 3.24
C PHE A 111 10.79 18.20 2.80
N GLU A 112 11.22 19.02 3.76
CA GLU A 112 12.15 20.12 3.55
C GLU A 112 13.57 19.63 3.85
N GLU A 113 14.51 19.83 2.91
CA GLU A 113 15.93 19.62 3.16
C GLU A 113 16.40 20.59 4.26
N ARG A 114 16.62 20.05 5.46
CA ARG A 114 17.23 20.83 6.54
C ARG A 114 18.73 20.95 6.25
N PRO A 115 19.33 22.15 6.34
CA PRO A 115 20.77 22.28 6.22
C PRO A 115 21.45 21.38 7.25
N ALA A 116 22.46 20.62 6.83
CA ALA A 116 23.17 19.71 7.70
C ALA A 116 23.75 20.47 8.90
N THR A 117 23.16 20.26 10.09
CA THR A 117 23.73 20.79 11.33
C THR A 117 25.04 20.06 11.57
N LYS A 118 26.16 20.78 11.43
CA LYS A 118 27.47 20.28 11.87
C LYS A 118 27.37 20.04 13.38
N SER A 119 27.58 18.80 13.79
CA SER A 119 27.74 18.41 15.20
C SER A 119 28.96 19.07 15.81
#